data_AF-W4FJX0-F1
#
_entry.id   AF-W4FJX0-F1
#
_cell.length_a   1.000
_cell.length_b   1.000
_cell.length_c   1.000
_cell.angle_alpha   90.00
_cell.angle_beta   90.00
_cell.angle_gamma   90.00
#
_symmetry.space_group_name_H-M   'P 1'
#
loop_
_entity.id
_entity.type
_entity.pdbx_description
1 polymer ?
#
loop_
_entity_poly.entity_id
_entity_poly.type
_entity_poly.pdbx_seq_one_letter_code
_entity_poly.pdbx_strand_id
1 'polypeptide(L)' 'MQTPNKRRLYTEQEDIMLFRQVNAERPFETKKGEVMKVWGLVARALADHEDFARPQFDPKKA' A
#
# COMPACT_ATOMS: atom_id res chain seq x y z
N MET A 1 -9.58 -26.38 6.67
CA MET A 1 -8.33 -26.04 5.94
C MET A 1 -7.73 -24.83 6.64
N GLN A 2 -6.62 -25.00 7.36
CA GLN A 2 -5.90 -23.86 7.93
C GLN A 2 -5.09 -23.23 6.79
N THR A 3 -5.48 -22.04 6.33
CA THR A 3 -4.67 -21.29 5.38
C THR A 3 -3.28 -21.10 5.99
N PRO A 4 -2.18 -21.35 5.25
CA PRO A 4 -0.83 -21.08 5.74
C PRO A 4 -0.80 -19.68 6.32
N ASN A 5 -0.28 -19.53 7.54
CA ASN A 5 -0.15 -18.24 8.20
C ASN A 5 0.80 -17.39 7.34
N LYS A 6 0.23 -16.64 6.38
CA LYS A 6 0.98 -15.77 5.48
C LYS A 6 1.75 -14.83 6.39
N ARG A 7 3.08 -14.88 6.31
CA ARG A 7 3.98 -13.99 7.05
C ARG A 7 3.41 -12.58 6.96
N ARG A 8 2.98 -12.03 8.10
CA ARG A 8 2.36 -10.71 8.16
C ARG A 8 3.40 -9.70 7.68
N LEU A 9 3.17 -9.14 6.49
CA LEU A 9 4.12 -8.23 5.86
C LEU A 9 4.00 -6.80 6.38
N TYR A 10 2.84 -6.44 6.92
CA TYR A 10 2.53 -5.11 7.45
C TYR A 10 2.12 -5.22 8.93
N THR A 11 2.67 -4.35 9.76
CA THR A 11 2.20 -4.10 11.11
C THR A 11 0.79 -3.50 11.08
N GLU A 12 0.10 -3.55 12.20
CA GLU A 12 -1.24 -2.95 12.32
C GLU A 12 -1.22 -1.44 12.04
N GLN A 13 -0.17 -0.75 12.47
CA GLN A 13 -0.01 0.67 12.20
C GLN A 13 0.16 0.95 10.70
N GLU A 14 0.98 0.16 10.00
CA GLU A 14 1.11 0.25 8.55
C GLU A 14 -0.23 -0.05 7.85
N ASP A 15 -0.99 -1.04 8.30
CA ASP A 15 -2.33 -1.32 7.77
C ASP A 15 -3.27 -0.11 7.93
N ILE A 16 -3.28 0.54 9.10
CA ILE A 16 -4.08 1.74 9.36
C ILE A 16 -3.66 2.89 8.43
N MET A 17 -2.35 3.11 8.25
CA MET A 17 -1.84 4.13 7.34
C MET A 17 -2.25 3.87 5.89
N LEU A 18 -2.10 2.62 5.44
CA LEU A 18 -2.54 2.18 4.11
C LEU A 18 -4.03 2.44 3.91
N PHE A 19 -4.88 2.03 4.86
CA PHE A 19 -6.32 2.22 4.75
C PHE A 19 -6.75 3.69 4.78
N ARG A 20 -6.06 4.54 5.56
CA ARG A 20 -6.29 5.98 5.55
C ARG A 20 -5.97 6.58 4.18
N GLN A 21 -4.82 6.24 3.61
CA GLN A 21 -4.42 6.78 2.31
C GLN A 21 -5.33 6.27 1.17
N VAL A 22 -5.70 4.98 1.19
CA VAL A 22 -6.64 4.42 0.21
C VAL A 22 -8.02 5.08 0.32
N ASN A 23 -8.51 5.37 1.52
CA ASN A 23 -9.77 6.08 1.71
C ASN A 23 -9.70 7.55 1.27
N ALA A 24 -8.55 8.20 1.39
CA ALA A 24 -8.33 9.58 0.94
C ALA A 24 -8.31 9.67 -0.59
N GLU A 25 -7.56 8.78 -1.25
CA GLU A 25 -7.34 8.82 -2.71
C GLU A 25 -8.43 8.10 -3.51
N ARG A 26 -9.20 7.21 -2.87
CA ARG A 26 -10.27 6.40 -3.46
C ARG A 26 -9.90 5.81 -4.84
N PRO A 27 -8.79 5.05 -4.94
CA PRO A 27 -8.32 4.50 -6.22
C PRO A 27 -9.35 3.60 -6.91
N PHE A 28 -10.30 3.05 -6.15
CA PHE A 28 -11.38 2.20 -6.64
C PHE A 28 -12.55 2.96 -7.28
N GLU A 29 -12.70 4.28 -7.04
CA GLU A 29 -13.73 5.12 -7.69
C GLU A 29 -13.25 5.72 -9.01
N THR A 30 -11.98 5.47 -9.37
CA THR A 30 -11.34 6.03 -10.56
C THR A 30 -11.82 5.36 -11.85
N LYS A 31 -11.78 6.12 -12.95
CA LYS A 31 -12.14 5.62 -14.29
C LYS A 31 -11.32 4.38 -14.68
N LYS A 32 -11.95 3.48 -15.44
CA LYS A 32 -11.29 2.30 -16.00
C LYS A 32 -10.05 2.71 -16.79
N GLY A 33 -8.89 2.16 -16.42
CA GLY A 33 -7.59 2.47 -17.03
C GLY A 33 -6.72 3.45 -16.23
N GLU A 34 -7.29 4.19 -15.27
CA GLU A 34 -6.54 5.15 -14.44
C GLU A 34 -6.26 4.64 -13.02
N VAL A 35 -6.86 3.51 -12.62
CA VAL A 35 -6.73 2.92 -11.28
C VAL A 35 -5.27 2.76 -10.85
N MET A 36 -4.40 2.25 -11.73
CA MET A 36 -2.97 2.09 -11.41
C MET A 36 -2.23 3.41 -11.19
N LYS A 37 -2.67 4.49 -11.85
CA LYS A 37 -2.11 5.83 -11.65
C LYS A 37 -2.41 6.33 -10.24
N VAL A 38 -3.64 6.14 -9.77
CA VAL A 38 -4.06 6.57 -8.42
C VAL A 38 -3.44 5.67 -7.35
N TRP A 39 -3.30 4.36 -7.59
CA TRP A 39 -2.49 3.50 -6.72
C TRP A 39 -1.02 3.94 -6.63
N GLY A 40 -0.45 4.48 -7.72
CA GLY A 40 0.87 5.11 -7.69
C GLY A 40 0.94 6.32 -6.76
N LEU A 41 -0.13 7.12 -6.66
CA LEU A 41 -0.22 8.24 -5.72
C LEU A 41 -0.27 7.74 -4.27
N VAL A 42 -1.11 6.74 -3.99
CA VAL A 42 -1.17 6.09 -2.66
C VAL A 42 0.20 5.58 -2.24
N ALA A 43 0.88 4.84 -3.13
CA ALA A 43 2.19 4.28 -2.84
C ALA A 43 3.25 5.36 -2.59
N ARG A 44 3.23 6.44 -3.38
CA ARG A 44 4.16 7.56 -3.20
C ARG A 44 3.93 8.29 -1.88
N ALA A 45 2.69 8.63 -1.57
CA ALA A 45 2.33 9.30 -0.31
C ALA A 45 2.74 8.48 0.92
N LEU A 46 2.59 7.16 0.85
CA LEU A 46 3.03 6.25 1.89
C LEU A 46 4.56 6.10 1.95
N ALA A 47 5.25 6.03 0.81
CA ALA A 47 6.70 5.92 0.75
C ALA A 47 7.42 7.18 1.28
N ASP A 48 6.80 8.35 1.16
CA ASP A 48 7.30 9.62 1.70
C ASP A 48 7.16 9.69 3.24
N HIS A 49 6.40 8.78 3.88
CA HIS A 49 6.23 8.74 5.32
C HIS A 49 7.29 7.85 5.97
N GLU A 50 8.16 8.40 6.82
CA GLU A 50 9.31 7.67 7.40
C GLU A 50 8.90 6.38 8.15
N ASP A 51 7.75 6.41 8.85
CA ASP A 51 7.19 5.27 9.58
C ASP A 51 6.64 4.13 8.68
N PHE A 52 6.46 4.39 7.38
CA PHE A 52 5.98 3.42 6.40
C PHE A 52 7.03 3.11 5.33
N ALA A 53 8.04 3.98 5.18
CA ALA A 53 9.16 3.79 4.30
C ALA A 53 9.87 2.46 4.64
N ARG A 54 10.16 1.67 3.61
CA ARG A 54 10.92 0.43 3.74
C ARG A 54 12.29 0.63 3.11
N PRO A 55 13.35 0.89 3.90
CA PRO A 55 14.68 1.20 3.38
C PRO A 55 15.28 0.10 2.50
N GLN A 56 14.72 -1.12 2.56
CA GLN A 56 15.21 -2.31 1.86
C GLN A 56 14.22 -2.85 0.83
N PHE A 57 13.13 -2.13 0.53
CA PHE A 57 12.18 -2.58 -0.48
C PHE A 57 12.74 -2.34 -1.89
N ASP A 58 13.18 -3.42 -2.53
CA ASP A 58 13.59 -3.42 -3.93
C ASP A 58 12.39 -3.82 -4.81
N PRO A 59 11.79 -2.90 -5.58
CA PRO A 59 10.64 -3.20 -6.42
C PRO A 59 10.95 -4.21 -7.53
N LYS A 60 12.24 -4.52 -7.81
CA LYS A 60 12.66 -5.54 -8.77
C LYS A 60 12.78 -6.94 -8.15
N LYS A 61 12.65 -7.08 -6.82
CA LYS A 61 12.75 -8.35 -6.08
C LYS A 61 11.44 -8.78 -5.40
N ALA A 62 10.35 -8.06 -5.65
CA ALA A 62 9.02 -8.33 -5.11
C ALA A 62 8.20 -9.23 -6.03
#